data_AF-A0A8H2K488-F1
#
_entry.id   AF-A0A8H2K488-F1
#
_cell.length_a   1.000
_cell.length_b   1.000
_cell.length_c   1.000
_cell.angle_alpha   90.00
_cell.angle_beta   90.00
_cell.angle_gamma   90.00
#
_symmetry.space_group_name_H-M   'P 1'
#
loop_
_entity.id
_entity.type
_entity.pdbx_description
1 polymer ?
#
loop_
_entity_poly.entity_id
_entity_poly.type
_entity_poly.pdbx_seq_one_letter_code
_entity_poly.pdbx_strand_id
1 'polypeptide(L)'
;MYSRNMDSSTETTTPAALATELHVHAKRVRAWLRKQGFRSKAELGEHWDLSQTQSEAVRQAFAPSASPNAPGFDPTLLTVGEILHVYTALLVELGRRGLVRTNNAPIGDLAEYACAAYYEGELASNSEKSYDLISVDGRRVQVKVRNVREGTRPSAVFSSIRSTDFDICVFILANASTHTIDAAYEWTPEEIQAHGRFTSHTNSTLIRIGKVRAGVAGVDITEGLNTAWRTMLELES
;
A
#
# COMPACT_ATOMS: atom_id res chain seq x y z
N MET A 1 35.35 44.88 -29.28
CA MET A 1 34.21 44.02 -29.64
C MET A 1 34.65 42.58 -29.46
N TYR A 2 34.48 42.00 -28.28
CA TYR A 2 34.61 40.56 -28.07
C TYR A 2 33.47 40.14 -27.15
N SER A 3 32.46 39.55 -27.77
CA SER A 3 31.34 38.92 -27.08
C SER A 3 31.76 37.53 -26.65
N ARG A 4 31.40 37.21 -25.39
CA ARG A 4 30.76 35.97 -24.96
C ARG A 4 31.62 34.68 -24.99
N ASN A 5 31.80 34.10 -23.81
CA ASN A 5 31.35 32.75 -23.52
C ASN A 5 31.07 32.66 -22.02
N MET A 6 29.79 32.88 -21.65
CA MET A 6 29.26 32.34 -20.40
C MET A 6 29.19 30.83 -20.60
N ASP A 7 30.09 30.12 -19.96
CA ASP A 7 30.04 28.67 -19.82
C ASP A 7 28.80 28.35 -18.99
N SER A 8 27.70 27.97 -19.64
CA SER A 8 26.54 27.44 -18.94
C SER A 8 26.90 26.01 -18.55
N SER A 9 27.46 25.85 -17.36
CA SER A 9 27.56 24.54 -16.70
C SER A 9 26.16 23.94 -16.65
N THR A 10 25.83 23.06 -17.59
CA THR A 10 24.57 22.32 -17.56
C THR A 10 24.62 21.42 -16.35
N GLU A 11 23.88 21.76 -15.29
CA GLU A 11 23.73 20.93 -14.10
C GLU A 11 23.20 19.54 -14.53
N THR A 12 24.11 18.59 -14.65
CA THR A 12 23.78 17.18 -14.85
C THR A 12 23.50 16.55 -13.51
N THR A 13 22.34 15.91 -13.36
CA THR A 13 21.96 15.17 -12.16
C THR A 13 21.79 13.69 -12.48
N THR A 14 21.72 12.84 -11.46
CA THR A 14 21.56 11.39 -11.64
C THR A 14 20.15 10.93 -11.26
N PRO A 15 19.66 9.79 -11.78
CA PRO A 15 18.41 9.19 -11.31
C PRO A 15 18.39 8.93 -9.80
N ALA A 16 19.55 8.74 -9.17
CA ALA A 16 19.65 8.53 -7.72
C ALA A 16 19.51 9.85 -6.96
N ALA A 17 20.13 10.93 -7.45
CA ALA A 17 19.97 12.26 -6.86
C ALA A 17 18.53 12.77 -6.99
N LEU A 18 17.91 12.63 -8.17
CA LEU A 18 16.50 12.97 -8.36
C LEU A 18 15.56 12.10 -7.53
N ALA A 19 15.88 10.82 -7.33
CA ALA A 19 15.11 9.94 -6.45
C ALA A 19 15.12 10.42 -5.00
N THR A 20 16.28 10.86 -4.51
CA THR A 20 16.41 11.47 -3.17
C THR A 20 15.64 12.79 -3.10
N GLU A 21 15.80 13.67 -4.10
CA GLU A 21 15.09 14.96 -4.19
C GLU A 21 13.57 14.77 -4.13
N LEU A 22 13.05 13.85 -4.94
CA LEU A 22 11.62 13.62 -5.11
C LEU A 22 11.02 12.64 -4.10
N HIS A 23 11.83 12.11 -3.18
CA HIS A 23 11.41 11.12 -2.18
C HIS A 23 10.73 9.89 -2.84
N VAL A 24 11.30 9.40 -3.94
CA VAL A 24 10.81 8.22 -4.68
C VAL A 24 11.93 7.22 -4.94
N HIS A 25 11.63 5.93 -5.02
CA HIS A 25 12.65 4.91 -5.26
C HIS A 25 13.38 5.07 -6.61
N ALA A 26 14.73 5.09 -6.60
CA ALA A 26 15.58 5.25 -7.80
C ALA A 26 15.32 4.20 -8.90
N LYS A 27 14.90 2.98 -8.53
CA LYS A 27 14.49 1.94 -9.51
C LYS A 27 13.28 2.39 -10.34
N ARG A 28 12.32 3.10 -9.74
CA ARG A 28 11.11 3.60 -10.44
C ARG A 28 11.48 4.69 -11.44
N VAL A 29 12.32 5.64 -11.03
CA VAL A 29 12.86 6.69 -11.91
C VAL A 29 13.56 6.07 -13.13
N ARG A 30 14.46 5.10 -12.91
CA ARG A 30 15.15 4.40 -14.01
C ARG A 30 14.21 3.60 -14.91
N ALA A 31 13.22 2.92 -14.36
CA ALA A 31 12.25 2.16 -15.15
C ALA A 31 11.38 3.08 -16.00
N TRP A 32 10.94 4.21 -15.44
CA TRP A 32 10.16 5.22 -16.16
C TRP A 32 10.97 5.86 -17.28
N LEU A 33 12.22 6.28 -17.01
CA LEU A 33 13.12 6.83 -18.02
C LEU A 33 13.25 5.88 -19.22
N ARG A 34 13.48 4.57 -18.98
CA ARG A 34 13.53 3.56 -20.04
C ARG A 34 12.24 3.46 -20.85
N LYS A 35 11.08 3.56 -20.19
CA LYS A 35 9.77 3.52 -20.84
C LYS A 35 9.54 4.74 -21.75
N GLN A 36 10.08 5.91 -21.41
CA GLN A 36 10.04 7.11 -22.25
C GLN A 36 11.07 7.09 -23.39
N GLY A 37 11.79 5.99 -23.58
CA GLY A 37 12.84 5.90 -24.58
C GLY A 37 14.15 6.58 -24.18
N PHE A 38 14.24 7.16 -22.98
CA PHE A 38 15.51 7.65 -22.44
C PHE A 38 16.38 6.46 -22.04
N ARG A 39 17.42 6.20 -22.84
CA ARG A 39 18.41 5.16 -22.56
C ARG A 39 19.74 5.80 -22.21
N SER A 40 20.43 5.26 -21.20
CA SER A 40 21.85 5.56 -20.99
C SER A 40 22.63 5.05 -22.20
N LYS A 41 23.67 5.78 -22.63
CA LYS A 41 24.62 5.26 -23.63
C LYS A 41 25.40 4.02 -23.13
N ALA A 42 25.40 3.76 -21.82
CA ALA A 42 26.11 2.66 -21.22
C ALA A 42 25.17 1.52 -20.80
N GLU A 43 25.22 0.42 -21.54
CA GLU A 43 24.98 -0.94 -21.02
C GLU A 43 26.24 -1.49 -20.29
N LEU A 44 27.24 -0.64 -20.03
CA LEU A 44 28.60 -1.02 -19.59
C LEU A 44 29.11 -0.20 -18.37
N GLY A 45 28.26 0.05 -17.37
CA GLY A 45 28.74 0.46 -16.04
C GLY A 45 29.13 1.94 -15.84
N GLU A 46 28.83 2.85 -16.77
CA GLU A 46 28.99 4.29 -16.53
C GLU A 46 27.79 4.92 -15.82
N HIS A 47 28.05 6.04 -15.12
CA HIS A 47 27.04 6.82 -14.40
C HIS A 47 25.98 7.37 -15.37
N TRP A 48 24.70 7.17 -15.02
CA TRP A 48 23.60 7.72 -15.81
C TRP A 48 23.37 9.18 -15.42
N ASP A 49 23.95 10.08 -16.21
CA ASP A 49 23.70 11.51 -16.08
C ASP A 49 22.49 11.93 -16.93
N LEU A 50 21.62 12.73 -16.34
CA LEU A 50 20.41 13.24 -16.96
C LEU A 50 20.65 14.69 -17.39
N SER A 51 20.28 14.97 -18.64
CA SER A 51 20.13 16.34 -19.12
C SER A 51 19.06 17.08 -18.32
N GLN A 52 19.09 18.42 -18.37
CA GLN A 52 18.06 19.25 -17.74
C GLN A 52 16.64 18.86 -18.19
N THR A 53 16.42 18.64 -19.49
CA THR A 53 15.13 18.21 -20.04
C THR A 53 14.66 16.86 -19.46
N GLN A 54 15.58 15.88 -19.34
CA GLN A 54 15.24 14.59 -18.73
C GLN A 54 14.93 14.73 -17.24
N SER A 55 15.66 15.61 -16.56
CA SER A 55 15.48 15.87 -15.13
C SER A 55 14.15 16.54 -14.83
N GLU A 56 13.78 17.54 -15.63
CA GLU A 56 12.47 18.20 -15.57
C GLU A 56 11.33 17.22 -15.89
N ALA A 57 11.50 16.36 -16.89
CA ALA A 57 10.51 15.34 -17.22
C ALA A 57 10.32 14.33 -16.08
N VAL A 58 11.40 13.94 -15.38
CA VAL A 58 11.34 13.11 -14.17
C VAL A 58 10.65 13.86 -13.04
N ARG A 59 11.01 15.12 -12.76
CA ARG A 59 10.36 15.93 -11.74
C ARG A 59 8.88 16.11 -12.00
N GLN A 60 8.46 16.26 -13.25
CA GLN A 60 7.05 16.37 -13.61
C GLN A 60 6.32 15.02 -13.43
N ALA A 61 6.93 13.91 -13.85
CA ALA A 61 6.32 12.59 -13.77
C ALA A 61 6.26 12.02 -12.34
N PHE A 62 7.19 12.43 -11.49
CA PHE A 62 7.33 12.00 -10.10
C PHE A 62 7.11 13.15 -9.11
N ALA A 63 6.60 14.29 -9.58
CA ALA A 63 6.07 15.32 -8.69
C ALA A 63 5.12 14.60 -7.72
N PRO A 64 5.09 14.99 -6.44
CA PRO A 64 4.07 14.51 -5.52
C PRO A 64 2.75 14.71 -6.21
N SER A 65 2.20 13.61 -6.73
CA SER A 65 0.86 13.59 -7.25
C SER A 65 0.06 13.64 -5.98
N ALA A 66 -0.25 14.86 -5.53
CA ALA A 66 -1.54 15.08 -4.94
C ALA A 66 -2.49 14.32 -5.85
N SER A 67 -3.07 13.23 -5.35
CA SER A 67 -4.15 12.58 -6.06
C SER A 67 -5.04 13.72 -6.56
N PRO A 68 -5.42 13.76 -7.85
CA PRO A 68 -6.07 14.94 -8.43
C PRO A 68 -7.35 15.37 -7.69
N ASN A 69 -7.84 14.57 -6.75
CA ASN A 69 -8.99 14.81 -5.87
C ASN A 69 -8.66 14.91 -4.36
N ALA A 70 -7.41 14.90 -3.91
CA ALA A 70 -7.11 15.14 -2.51
C ALA A 70 -7.13 16.66 -2.25
N PRO A 71 -8.04 17.18 -1.38
CA PRO A 71 -8.02 18.60 -1.03
C PRO A 71 -6.65 18.97 -0.47
N GLY A 72 -6.22 20.22 -0.66
CA GLY A 72 -4.94 20.75 -0.21
C GLY A 72 -4.77 20.65 1.31
N PHE A 73 -4.38 19.46 1.77
CA PHE A 73 -4.19 19.13 3.17
C PHE A 73 -2.68 18.90 3.39
N ASP A 74 -2.03 19.89 4.00
CA ASP A 74 -0.64 19.77 4.43
C ASP A 74 -0.58 19.55 5.95
N PRO A 75 -0.40 18.29 6.41
CA PRO A 75 -0.34 18.00 7.84
C PRO A 75 0.92 18.57 8.52
N THR A 76 1.93 19.04 7.78
CA THR A 76 3.15 19.61 8.37
C THR A 76 2.92 21.00 8.97
N LEU A 77 1.83 21.66 8.59
CA LEU A 77 1.43 22.97 9.09
C LEU A 77 0.56 22.89 10.35
N LEU A 78 0.18 21.68 10.77
CA LEU A 78 -0.70 21.46 11.92
C LEU A 78 0.10 21.17 13.18
N THR A 79 -0.40 21.68 14.31
CA THR A 79 0.04 21.24 15.63
C THR A 79 -0.39 19.80 15.88
N VAL A 80 0.25 19.13 16.85
CA VAL A 80 -0.13 17.76 17.25
C VAL A 80 -1.60 17.67 17.66
N GLY A 81 -2.13 18.68 18.37
CA GLY A 81 -3.54 18.71 18.78
C GLY A 81 -4.49 18.80 17.58
N GLU A 82 -4.16 19.62 16.59
CA GLU A 82 -4.93 19.73 15.35
C GLU A 82 -4.85 18.45 14.51
N ILE A 83 -3.68 17.79 14.45
CA ILE A 83 -3.54 16.48 13.80
C ILE A 83 -4.48 15.45 14.45
N LEU A 84 -4.51 15.39 15.78
CA LEU A 84 -5.39 14.48 16.52
C LEU A 84 -6.87 14.82 16.31
N HIS A 85 -7.20 16.11 16.25
CA HIS A 85 -8.56 16.58 15.99
C HIS A 85 -9.02 16.18 14.57
N VAL A 86 -8.21 16.46 13.55
CA VAL A 86 -8.47 16.08 12.16
C VAL A 86 -8.59 14.56 12.05
N TYR A 87 -7.66 13.80 12.65
CA TYR A 87 -7.73 12.34 12.66
C TYR A 87 -9.04 11.82 13.25
N THR A 88 -9.48 12.39 14.39
CA THR A 88 -10.74 12.01 15.04
C THR A 88 -11.93 12.36 14.15
N ALA A 89 -11.97 13.55 13.55
CA ALA A 89 -13.03 13.96 12.64
C ALA A 89 -13.13 13.05 11.41
N LEU A 90 -11.98 12.65 10.84
CA LEU A 90 -11.93 11.69 9.73
C LEU A 90 -12.49 10.33 10.14
N LEU A 91 -12.14 9.81 11.33
CA LEU A 91 -12.69 8.55 11.83
C LEU A 91 -14.21 8.61 12.03
N VAL A 92 -14.73 9.72 12.58
CA VAL A 92 -16.17 9.93 12.75
C VAL A 92 -16.88 9.92 11.40
N GLU A 93 -16.35 10.61 10.39
CA GLU A 93 -16.96 10.65 9.06
C GLU A 93 -16.89 9.28 8.36
N LEU A 94 -15.77 8.57 8.45
CA LEU A 94 -15.66 7.20 7.92
C LEU A 94 -16.64 6.25 8.61
N GLY A 95 -16.83 6.40 9.93
CA GLY A 95 -17.84 5.65 10.67
C GLY A 95 -19.27 5.98 10.24
N ARG A 96 -19.59 7.26 10.02
CA ARG A 96 -20.88 7.70 9.47
C ARG A 96 -21.17 7.08 8.11
N ARG A 97 -20.14 6.87 7.27
CA ARG A 97 -20.24 6.19 5.97
C ARG A 97 -20.26 4.66 6.05
N GLY A 98 -20.20 4.09 7.26
CA GLY A 98 -20.20 2.63 7.47
C GLY A 98 -18.90 1.92 7.11
N LEU A 99 -17.82 2.67 6.87
CA LEU A 99 -16.53 2.13 6.42
C LEU A 99 -15.59 1.76 7.58
N VAL A 100 -15.82 2.34 8.76
CA VAL A 100 -15.00 2.14 9.96
C VAL A 100 -15.92 1.88 11.15
N ARG A 101 -15.60 0.86 11.93
CA ARG A 101 -16.37 0.39 13.10
C ARG A 101 -15.65 0.69 14.42
N THR A 102 -14.34 0.97 14.39
CA THR A 102 -13.54 1.28 15.59
C THR A 102 -12.65 2.51 15.40
N ASN A 103 -12.21 3.14 16.51
CA ASN A 103 -11.27 4.28 16.46
C ASN A 103 -9.80 3.87 16.14
N ASN A 104 -9.57 2.63 15.69
CA ASN A 104 -8.25 2.19 15.26
C ASN A 104 -7.93 2.68 13.84
N ALA A 105 -6.72 2.41 13.37
CA ALA A 105 -6.34 2.74 12.00
C ALA A 105 -7.36 2.10 11.01
N PRO A 106 -8.01 2.90 10.14
CA PRO A 106 -9.22 2.50 9.40
C PRO A 106 -8.97 1.41 8.35
N ILE A 107 -7.71 1.12 8.05
CA ILE A 107 -7.31 0.15 7.03
C ILE A 107 -7.86 -1.26 7.30
N GLY A 108 -8.02 -1.64 8.58
CA GLY A 108 -8.61 -2.93 8.98
C GLY A 108 -10.05 -3.05 8.48
N ASP A 109 -10.89 -2.16 8.96
CA ASP A 109 -12.32 -2.12 8.63
C ASP A 109 -12.57 -1.93 7.13
N LEU A 110 -11.76 -1.10 6.45
CA LEU A 110 -11.80 -0.96 4.99
C LEU A 110 -11.47 -2.25 4.26
N ALA A 111 -10.51 -3.03 4.77
CA ALA A 111 -10.13 -4.30 4.17
C ALA A 111 -11.20 -5.36 4.39
N GLU A 112 -11.84 -5.38 5.55
CA GLU A 112 -13.01 -6.22 5.83
C GLU A 112 -14.16 -5.89 4.87
N TYR A 113 -14.47 -4.61 4.69
CA TYR A 113 -15.52 -4.17 3.76
C TYR A 113 -15.21 -4.55 2.31
N ALA A 114 -13.97 -4.32 1.84
CA ALA A 114 -13.56 -4.71 0.50
C ALA A 114 -13.66 -6.23 0.29
N CYS A 115 -13.31 -7.05 1.29
CA CYS A 115 -13.52 -8.48 1.24
C CYS A 115 -15.01 -8.85 1.22
N ALA A 116 -15.86 -8.21 2.02
CA ALA A 116 -17.29 -8.46 2.02
C ALA A 116 -17.90 -8.17 0.63
N ALA A 117 -17.50 -7.07 0.00
CA ALA A 117 -17.90 -6.77 -1.37
C ALA A 117 -17.37 -7.81 -2.37
N TYR A 118 -16.12 -8.24 -2.24
CA TYR A 118 -15.51 -9.23 -3.15
C TYR A 118 -16.15 -10.62 -3.05
N TYR A 119 -16.50 -11.07 -1.84
CA TYR A 119 -17.11 -12.38 -1.60
C TYR A 119 -18.65 -12.34 -1.61
N GLU A 120 -19.25 -11.19 -1.92
CA GLU A 120 -20.68 -10.95 -1.79
C GLU A 120 -21.21 -11.38 -0.41
N GLY A 121 -20.38 -11.17 0.61
CA GLY A 121 -20.56 -11.68 1.96
C GLY A 121 -21.07 -10.65 2.95
N GLU A 122 -21.47 -11.13 4.12
CA GLU A 122 -21.94 -10.32 5.23
C GLU A 122 -20.86 -10.21 6.30
N LEU A 123 -20.53 -8.98 6.70
CA LEU A 123 -19.61 -8.72 7.80
C LEU A 123 -20.19 -9.28 9.11
N ALA A 124 -19.34 -9.98 9.87
CA ALA A 124 -19.71 -10.57 11.14
C ALA A 124 -20.08 -9.50 12.18
N SER A 125 -20.79 -9.94 13.23
CA SER A 125 -21.09 -9.13 14.41
C SER A 125 -19.80 -8.66 15.08
N ASN A 126 -19.82 -7.46 15.67
CA ASN A 126 -18.69 -6.99 16.46
C ASN A 126 -18.39 -7.98 17.60
N SER A 127 -17.12 -8.38 17.73
CA SER A 127 -16.62 -9.33 18.75
C SER A 127 -16.81 -10.82 18.43
N GLU A 128 -17.26 -11.18 17.22
CA GLU A 128 -17.15 -12.56 16.75
C GLU A 128 -15.68 -13.00 16.77
N LYS A 129 -15.44 -14.19 17.32
CA LYS A 129 -14.09 -14.72 17.44
C LYS A 129 -13.78 -15.49 16.16
N SER A 130 -12.59 -15.22 15.61
CA SER A 130 -11.95 -16.02 14.56
C SER A 130 -12.37 -15.75 13.10
N TYR A 131 -13.40 -14.97 12.80
CA TYR A 131 -13.71 -14.58 11.42
C TYR A 131 -14.32 -13.19 11.40
N ASP A 132 -14.17 -12.49 10.27
CA ASP A 132 -14.62 -11.10 10.13
C ASP A 132 -15.85 -11.00 9.20
N LEU A 133 -16.11 -12.01 8.36
CA LEU A 133 -17.28 -12.08 7.48
C LEU A 133 -17.63 -13.53 7.10
N ILE A 134 -18.86 -13.70 6.60
CA ILE A 134 -19.35 -14.93 5.99
C ILE A 134 -19.61 -14.63 4.51
N SER A 135 -18.92 -15.34 3.63
CA SER A 135 -19.09 -15.20 2.17
C SER A 135 -20.41 -15.79 1.68
N VAL A 136 -20.83 -15.44 0.46
CA VAL A 136 -22.08 -15.97 -0.14
C VAL A 136 -22.11 -17.49 -0.26
N ASP A 137 -20.94 -18.12 -0.38
CA ASP A 137 -20.79 -19.58 -0.44
C ASP A 137 -20.75 -20.25 0.95
N GLY A 138 -20.89 -19.46 2.02
CA GLY A 138 -20.96 -19.91 3.41
C GLY A 138 -19.60 -20.06 4.10
N ARG A 139 -18.46 -19.81 3.42
CA ARG A 139 -17.15 -19.83 4.07
C ARG A 139 -17.03 -18.69 5.07
N ARG A 140 -16.53 -19.00 6.27
CA ARG A 140 -16.07 -18.05 7.28
C ARG A 140 -14.71 -17.51 6.87
N VAL A 141 -14.62 -16.20 6.70
CA VAL A 141 -13.41 -15.53 6.21
C VAL A 141 -12.83 -14.64 7.30
N GLN A 142 -11.57 -14.87 7.65
CA GLN A 142 -10.77 -13.95 8.46
C GLN A 142 -9.97 -13.02 7.53
N VAL A 143 -9.85 -11.76 7.88
CA VAL A 143 -9.11 -10.73 7.15
C VAL A 143 -7.92 -10.27 7.99
N LYS A 144 -6.76 -10.15 7.34
CA LYS A 144 -5.52 -9.65 7.94
C LYS A 144 -4.85 -8.70 6.95
N VAL A 145 -4.83 -7.41 7.28
CA VAL A 145 -4.28 -6.37 6.41
C VAL A 145 -3.02 -5.73 6.98
N ARG A 146 -2.13 -5.31 6.08
CA ARG A 146 -1.03 -4.39 6.37
C ARG A 146 -0.98 -3.28 5.33
N ASN A 147 -0.88 -2.04 5.83
CA ASN A 147 -0.53 -0.90 5.00
C ASN A 147 0.96 -0.96 4.68
N VAL A 148 1.31 -1.20 3.42
CA VAL A 148 2.69 -1.22 2.92
C VAL A 148 3.07 0.18 2.43
N ARG A 149 4.16 0.69 2.99
CA ARG A 149 4.80 1.95 2.60
C ARG A 149 6.21 1.70 2.10
N GLU A 150 6.81 2.69 1.44
CA GLU A 150 8.24 2.65 1.12
C GLU A 150 9.06 2.36 2.39
N GLY A 151 10.00 1.41 2.30
CA GLY A 151 10.80 0.96 3.45
C GLY A 151 10.15 -0.12 4.34
N THR A 152 8.92 -0.56 4.06
CA THR A 152 8.31 -1.66 4.83
C THR A 152 9.12 -2.95 4.65
N ARG A 153 9.72 -3.42 5.74
CA ARG A 153 10.62 -4.58 5.72
C ARG A 153 9.84 -5.88 5.46
N PRO A 154 10.36 -6.83 4.67
CA PRO A 154 9.73 -8.14 4.47
C PRO A 154 9.51 -8.95 5.76
N SER A 155 10.26 -8.64 6.82
CA SER A 155 10.16 -9.26 8.14
C SER A 155 9.02 -8.70 9.01
N ALA A 156 8.37 -7.60 8.60
CA ALA A 156 7.16 -7.12 9.26
C ALA A 156 6.09 -8.22 9.25
N VAL A 157 5.24 -8.24 10.27
CA VAL A 157 4.24 -9.30 10.47
C VAL A 157 2.83 -8.72 10.45
N PHE A 158 1.85 -9.50 10.01
CA PHE A 158 0.43 -9.20 10.23
C PHE A 158 0.09 -9.21 11.73
N SER A 159 -1.11 -8.75 12.09
CA SER A 159 -1.64 -9.02 13.43
C SER A 159 -1.70 -10.53 13.67
N SER A 160 -1.48 -10.95 14.92
CA SER A 160 -1.38 -12.37 15.24
C SER A 160 -2.71 -13.09 15.06
N ILE A 161 -2.63 -14.36 14.62
CA ILE A 161 -3.77 -15.26 14.47
C ILE A 161 -3.84 -16.13 15.71
N ARG A 162 -4.96 -16.09 16.43
CA ARG A 162 -5.13 -16.73 17.75
C ARG A 162 -6.10 -17.90 17.76
N SER A 163 -6.96 -17.98 16.75
CA SER A 163 -7.82 -19.13 16.47
C SER A 163 -7.75 -19.42 14.97
N THR A 164 -8.08 -20.64 14.60
CA THR A 164 -8.23 -21.11 13.22
C THR A 164 -9.65 -21.59 12.96
N ASP A 165 -10.64 -21.09 13.72
CA ASP A 165 -12.06 -21.36 13.53
C ASP A 165 -12.63 -20.52 12.37
N PHE A 166 -11.96 -20.59 11.21
CA PHE A 166 -12.33 -19.98 9.94
C PHE A 166 -11.98 -20.96 8.82
N ASP A 167 -12.61 -20.79 7.66
CA ASP A 167 -12.35 -21.67 6.51
C ASP A 167 -11.19 -21.12 5.67
N ILE A 168 -11.09 -19.79 5.55
CA ILE A 168 -9.96 -19.11 4.91
C ILE A 168 -9.56 -17.84 5.66
N CYS A 169 -8.29 -17.44 5.51
CA CYS A 169 -7.76 -16.16 5.95
C CYS A 169 -7.19 -15.39 4.75
N VAL A 170 -7.72 -14.20 4.50
CA VAL A 170 -7.24 -13.30 3.45
C VAL A 170 -6.16 -12.38 3.99
N PHE A 171 -4.96 -12.50 3.43
CA PHE A 171 -3.86 -11.60 3.73
C PHE A 171 -3.74 -10.49 2.69
N ILE A 172 -3.76 -9.24 3.12
CA ILE A 172 -3.85 -8.07 2.23
C ILE A 172 -2.68 -7.13 2.49
N LEU A 173 -1.95 -6.80 1.42
CA LEU A 173 -0.96 -5.72 1.41
C LEU A 173 -1.58 -4.51 0.70
N ALA A 174 -2.18 -3.62 1.48
CA ALA A 174 -2.79 -2.39 0.97
C ALA A 174 -1.76 -1.27 0.90
N ASN A 175 -1.80 -0.45 -0.14
CA ASN A 175 -0.97 0.73 -0.27
C ASN A 175 -1.85 1.98 -0.22
N ALA A 176 -1.88 2.60 0.97
CA ALA A 176 -2.69 3.79 1.18
C ALA A 176 -2.23 5.00 0.35
N SER A 177 -0.98 5.05 -0.09
CA SER A 177 -0.46 6.17 -0.89
C SER A 177 -0.88 6.09 -2.36
N THR A 178 -1.10 4.88 -2.88
CA THR A 178 -1.55 4.66 -4.26
C THR A 178 -3.01 4.26 -4.36
N HIS A 179 -3.70 4.11 -3.22
CA HIS A 179 -5.09 3.63 -3.14
C HIS A 179 -5.29 2.28 -3.84
N THR A 180 -4.32 1.37 -3.72
CA THR A 180 -4.35 0.05 -4.35
C THR A 180 -4.10 -1.08 -3.35
N ILE A 181 -4.46 -2.30 -3.73
CA ILE A 181 -3.99 -3.53 -3.13
C ILE A 181 -2.79 -4.04 -3.94
N ASP A 182 -1.62 -4.12 -3.31
CA ASP A 182 -0.37 -4.59 -3.93
C ASP A 182 -0.31 -6.12 -4.01
N ALA A 183 -0.97 -6.81 -3.07
CA ALA A 183 -1.09 -8.26 -3.04
C ALA A 183 -2.26 -8.69 -2.13
N ALA A 184 -3.01 -9.71 -2.53
CA ALA A 184 -4.00 -10.37 -1.69
C ALA A 184 -4.05 -11.88 -1.97
N TYR A 185 -3.99 -12.68 -0.91
CA TYR A 185 -4.00 -14.15 -1.01
C TYR A 185 -4.97 -14.77 0.00
N GLU A 186 -5.74 -15.76 -0.44
CA GLU A 186 -6.56 -16.64 0.40
C GLU A 186 -5.73 -17.81 0.92
N TRP A 187 -5.55 -17.92 2.23
CA TRP A 187 -4.82 -19.03 2.84
C TRP A 187 -5.76 -19.87 3.73
N THR A 188 -5.60 -21.18 3.65
CA THR A 188 -6.23 -22.15 4.56
C THR A 188 -5.55 -22.16 5.95
N PRO A 189 -6.22 -22.65 7.00
CA PRO A 189 -5.59 -22.92 8.29
C PRO A 189 -4.30 -23.75 8.19
N GLU A 190 -4.27 -24.76 7.31
CA GLU A 190 -3.13 -25.64 7.09
C GLU A 190 -1.93 -24.87 6.51
N GLU A 191 -2.16 -23.99 5.52
CA GLU A 191 -1.11 -23.15 4.93
C GLU A 191 -0.57 -22.13 5.94
N ILE A 192 -1.43 -21.58 6.80
CA ILE A 192 -1.03 -20.68 7.88
C ILE A 192 -0.14 -21.42 8.88
N GLN A 193 -0.46 -22.66 9.21
CA GLN A 193 0.37 -23.49 10.09
C GLN A 193 1.71 -23.83 9.44
N ALA A 194 1.72 -24.16 8.14
CA ALA A 194 2.93 -24.55 7.41
C ALA A 194 3.92 -23.38 7.20
N HIS A 195 3.41 -22.16 7.04
CA HIS A 195 4.23 -20.99 6.68
C HIS A 195 4.35 -19.94 7.78
N GLY A 196 3.55 -20.06 8.83
CA GLY A 196 3.55 -19.18 10.00
C GLY A 196 4.62 -19.54 11.02
N ARG A 197 4.95 -18.55 11.87
CA ARG A 197 5.75 -18.77 13.07
C ARG A 197 4.83 -18.82 14.28
N PHE A 198 4.70 -20.00 14.88
CA PHE A 198 3.98 -20.16 16.15
C PHE A 198 4.75 -19.51 17.30
N THR A 199 4.00 -18.86 18.20
CA THR A 199 4.50 -18.29 19.45
C THR A 199 3.69 -18.85 20.61
N SER A 200 4.35 -19.65 21.45
CA SER A 200 3.73 -20.28 22.63
C SER A 200 3.31 -19.27 23.68
N HIS A 201 4.07 -18.20 23.89
CA HIS A 201 3.79 -17.17 24.90
C HIS A 201 2.43 -16.48 24.71
N THR A 202 2.04 -16.24 23.46
CA THR A 202 0.77 -15.59 23.12
C THR A 202 -0.26 -16.56 22.54
N ASN A 203 0.08 -17.86 22.47
CA ASN A 203 -0.67 -18.90 21.77
C ASN A 203 -1.20 -18.40 20.41
N SER A 204 -0.29 -18.00 19.53
CA SER A 204 -0.67 -17.35 18.27
C SER A 204 0.33 -17.59 17.16
N THR A 205 -0.16 -17.54 15.93
CA THR A 205 0.65 -17.67 14.71
C THR A 205 0.91 -16.29 14.09
N LEU A 206 2.17 -16.04 13.72
CA LEU A 206 2.60 -14.82 13.04
C LEU A 206 2.97 -15.12 11.60
N ILE A 207 2.38 -14.37 10.66
CA ILE A 207 2.72 -14.42 9.23
C ILE A 207 3.51 -13.18 8.87
N ARG A 208 4.65 -13.37 8.20
CA ARG A 208 5.48 -12.26 7.69
C ARG A 208 4.92 -11.77 6.36
N ILE A 209 4.91 -10.46 6.16
CA ILE A 209 4.44 -9.86 4.90
C ILE A 209 5.24 -10.34 3.69
N GLY A 210 6.53 -10.67 3.86
CA GLY A 210 7.37 -11.18 2.78
C GLY A 210 6.92 -12.53 2.24
N LYS A 211 6.24 -13.35 3.04
CA LYS A 211 5.67 -14.63 2.58
C LYS A 211 4.47 -14.41 1.68
N VAL A 212 3.56 -13.54 2.09
CA VAL A 212 2.38 -13.15 1.30
C VAL A 212 2.80 -12.42 0.02
N ARG A 213 3.72 -11.45 0.11
CA ARG A 213 4.27 -10.73 -1.05
C ARG A 213 4.91 -11.66 -2.09
N ALA A 214 5.49 -12.76 -1.65
CA ALA A 214 6.14 -13.73 -2.52
C ALA A 214 5.17 -14.80 -3.07
N GLY A 215 3.87 -14.75 -2.70
CA GLY A 215 2.86 -15.70 -3.16
C GLY A 215 3.22 -17.16 -2.83
N VAL A 216 3.77 -17.42 -1.63
CA VAL A 216 4.32 -18.75 -1.31
C VAL A 216 3.26 -19.84 -1.13
N ALA A 217 2.00 -19.46 -0.95
CA ALA A 217 0.85 -20.34 -0.70
C ALA A 217 -0.44 -19.58 -1.00
N GLY A 218 -1.55 -20.32 -0.98
CA GLY A 218 -2.88 -19.77 -1.15
C GLY A 218 -3.23 -19.41 -2.59
N VAL A 219 -4.47 -18.97 -2.76
CA VAL A 219 -5.02 -18.51 -4.04
C VAL A 219 -4.79 -17.01 -4.17
N ASP A 220 -4.21 -16.57 -5.29
CA ASP A 220 -4.04 -15.15 -5.60
C ASP A 220 -5.38 -14.52 -6.01
N ILE A 221 -5.84 -13.54 -5.24
CA ILE A 221 -7.08 -12.78 -5.49
C ILE A 221 -6.80 -11.29 -5.65
N THR A 222 -5.54 -10.91 -5.87
CA THR A 222 -5.08 -9.51 -5.86
C THR A 222 -5.90 -8.62 -6.79
N GLU A 223 -6.12 -9.06 -8.02
CA GLU A 223 -6.83 -8.26 -9.04
C GLU A 223 -8.30 -8.03 -8.67
N GLY A 224 -9.00 -9.09 -8.27
CA GLY A 224 -10.39 -9.04 -7.88
C GLY A 224 -10.60 -8.16 -6.64
N LEU A 225 -9.78 -8.38 -5.60
CA LEU A 225 -9.89 -7.58 -4.38
C LEU A 225 -9.47 -6.12 -4.59
N ASN A 226 -8.48 -5.85 -5.44
CA ASN A 226 -8.12 -4.47 -5.79
C ASN A 226 -9.26 -3.75 -6.52
N THR A 227 -10.02 -4.46 -7.36
CA THR A 227 -11.20 -3.89 -8.02
C THR A 227 -12.29 -3.52 -7.01
N ALA A 228 -12.60 -4.42 -6.07
CA ALA A 228 -13.55 -4.15 -4.99
C ALA A 228 -13.08 -2.98 -4.10
N TRP A 229 -11.79 -2.97 -3.73
CA TRP A 229 -11.16 -1.90 -2.94
C TRP A 229 -11.29 -0.54 -3.61
N ARG A 230 -10.98 -0.43 -4.90
CA ARG A 230 -11.07 0.85 -5.62
C ARG A 230 -12.50 1.32 -5.79
N THR A 231 -13.41 0.40 -6.13
CA THR A 231 -14.84 0.71 -6.23
C THR A 231 -15.38 1.27 -4.91
N MET A 232 -15.01 0.65 -3.79
CA MET A 232 -15.35 1.14 -2.44
C MET A 232 -14.82 2.56 -2.19
N LEU A 233 -13.58 2.86 -2.58
CA LEU A 233 -12.99 4.20 -2.41
C LEU A 233 -13.64 5.27 -3.30
N GLU A 234 -14.28 4.86 -4.39
CA GLU A 234 -14.97 5.73 -5.36
C GLU A 234 -16.47 5.89 -5.05
N LEU A 235 -16.98 5.25 -3.98
CA LEU A 235 -18.38 5.43 -3.55
C LEU A 235 -18.65 6.88 -3.14
N GLU A 236 -19.37 7.60 -3.99
CA GLU A 236 -20.01 8.86 -3.64
C GLU A 236 -21.21 8.58 -2.73
N SER A 237 -21.29 9.32 -1.62
CA SER A 237 -22.34 9.19 -0.61
C SER A 237 -23.63 9.87 -1.04
#